data_AF-A0A0C9ZFE8-F1
#
_entry.id   AF-A0A0C9ZFE8-F1
#
_cell.length_a   1.000
_cell.length_b   1.000
_cell.length_c   1.000
_cell.angle_alpha   90.00
_cell.angle_beta   90.00
_cell.angle_gamma   90.00
#
_symmetry.space_group_name_H-M   'P 1'
#
loop_
_entity.id
_entity.type
_entity.pdbx_description
1 polymer ?
#
loop_
_entity_poly.entity_id
_entity_poly.type
_entity_poly.pdbx_seq_one_letter_code
_entity_poly.pdbx_strand_id
1 'polypeptide(L)'
;MSVTTITSSVLLIDVEIETNPSVSYPTLEDFMGQLNSDEPGRRWPELFLTPLKLMGVRMLDDMCIVSPKALHIFYQLPPMMIMDLYVHVIDTINALSQPEHLYISMQLF
;
A
#
# COMPACT_ATOMS: atom_id res chain seq x y z
N MET A 1 37.63 49.64 22.07
CA MET A 1 36.33 49.31 21.45
C MET A 1 36.40 47.86 21.03
N SER A 2 35.70 46.98 21.75
CA SER A 2 35.77 45.53 21.53
C SER A 2 34.68 45.14 20.52
N VAL A 3 35.09 44.65 19.36
CA VAL A 3 34.20 44.16 18.31
C VAL A 3 33.60 42.83 18.78
N THR A 4 32.28 42.81 18.95
CA THR A 4 31.51 41.60 19.21
C THR A 4 31.41 40.77 17.93
N THR A 5 32.14 39.66 17.87
CA THR A 5 31.99 38.67 16.80
C THR A 5 30.69 37.90 17.06
N ILE A 6 29.65 38.19 16.27
CA ILE A 6 28.42 37.40 16.25
C ILE A 6 28.75 36.07 15.57
N THR A 7 28.80 34.99 16.34
CA THR A 7 28.83 33.62 15.84
C THR A 7 27.56 33.37 15.03
N SER A 8 27.67 33.41 13.71
CA SER A 8 26.63 32.95 12.80
C SER A 8 26.54 31.43 12.91
N SER A 9 25.67 30.96 13.79
CA SER A 9 25.19 29.58 13.80
C SER A 9 24.22 29.42 12.64
N VAL A 10 24.72 29.02 11.48
CA VAL A 10 23.88 28.58 10.36
C VAL A 10 24.46 27.27 9.84
N LEU A 11 24.22 26.21 10.61
CA LEU A 11 24.34 24.83 10.12
C LEU A 11 23.06 24.56 9.31
N LEU A 12 23.03 25.04 8.07
CA LEU A 12 22.04 24.57 7.10
C LEU A 12 22.54 23.21 6.64
N ILE A 13 22.15 22.18 7.40
CA ILE A 13 22.20 20.80 6.92
C ILE A 13 21.19 20.78 5.77
N ASP A 14 21.70 20.63 4.56
CA ASP A 14 20.91 20.28 3.39
C ASP A 14 20.38 18.86 3.65
N VAL A 15 19.26 18.78 4.37
CA VAL A 15 18.54 17.53 4.52
C VAL A 15 17.84 17.37 3.18
N GLU A 16 18.47 16.67 2.26
CA GLU A 16 17.77 16.03 1.15
C GLU A 16 16.69 15.16 1.78
N ILE A 17 15.47 15.70 1.85
CA ILE A 17 14.30 14.91 2.16
C ILE A 17 14.11 14.05 0.93
N GLU A 18 14.63 12.83 0.97
CA GLU A 18 14.25 11.76 0.05
C GLU A 18 12.72 11.63 0.15
N THR A 19 12.00 12.30 -0.75
CA THR A 19 10.58 12.09 -0.91
C THR A 19 10.43 10.70 -1.48
N ASN A 20 10.02 9.77 -0.60
CA ASN A 20 9.67 8.40 -0.93
C ASN A 20 8.84 8.42 -2.23
N PRO A 21 9.16 7.58 -3.25
CA PRO A 21 8.38 7.54 -4.48
C PRO A 21 6.89 7.43 -4.15
N SER A 22 6.07 8.25 -4.80
CA SER A 22 4.63 8.23 -4.62
C SER A 22 4.10 6.87 -5.09
N VAL A 23 3.88 5.95 -4.16
CA VAL A 23 3.27 4.65 -4.45
C VAL A 23 1.80 4.90 -4.79
N SER A 24 1.43 4.59 -6.04
CA SER A 24 0.03 4.65 -6.47
C SER A 24 -0.61 3.30 -6.21
N TYR A 25 -1.45 3.22 -5.18
CA TYR A 25 -2.21 2.00 -4.90
C TYR A 25 -3.38 1.85 -5.89
N PRO A 26 -3.73 0.61 -6.29
CA PRO A 26 -4.89 0.37 -7.13
C PRO A 26 -6.18 0.70 -6.37
N THR A 27 -7.24 1.03 -7.12
CA THR A 27 -8.59 1.12 -6.55
C THR A 27 -9.04 -0.27 -6.08
N LEU A 28 -9.99 -0.29 -5.14
CA LEU A 28 -10.57 -1.55 -4.69
C LEU A 28 -11.22 -2.33 -5.85
N GLU A 29 -11.87 -1.62 -6.76
CA GLU A 29 -12.49 -2.19 -7.96
C GLU A 29 -11.47 -2.83 -8.89
N ASP A 30 -10.36 -2.14 -9.18
CA ASP A 30 -9.31 -2.66 -10.06
C ASP A 30 -8.66 -3.90 -9.43
N PHE A 31 -8.35 -3.84 -8.13
CA PHE A 31 -7.78 -4.96 -7.39
C PHE A 31 -8.71 -6.19 -7.42
N MET A 32 -10.00 -5.99 -7.14
CA MET A 32 -10.98 -7.08 -7.15
C MET A 32 -11.23 -7.62 -8.56
N GLY A 33 -11.22 -6.75 -9.56
CA GLY A 33 -11.32 -7.14 -10.97
C GLY A 33 -10.14 -8.01 -11.42
N GLN A 34 -8.94 -7.65 -10.98
CA GLN A 34 -7.73 -8.43 -11.23
C GLN A 34 -7.81 -9.81 -10.56
N LEU A 35 -8.12 -9.86 -9.26
CA LEU A 35 -8.29 -11.15 -8.55
C LEU A 35 -9.36 -12.04 -9.17
N ASN A 36 -10.46 -11.46 -9.66
CA ASN A 36 -11.49 -12.24 -10.32
C ASN A 36 -11.06 -12.76 -11.70
N SER A 37 -10.14 -12.08 -12.36
CA SER A 37 -9.57 -12.53 -13.64
C SER A 37 -8.56 -13.66 -13.41
N ASP A 38 -7.75 -13.56 -12.36
CA ASP A 38 -6.76 -14.56 -11.99
C ASP A 38 -7.42 -15.82 -11.38
N GLU A 39 -8.48 -15.63 -10.60
CA GLU A 39 -9.19 -16.69 -9.87
C GLU A 39 -10.72 -16.59 -10.01
N PRO A 40 -11.29 -16.81 -11.22
CA PRO A 40 -12.72 -16.58 -11.49
C PRO A 40 -13.66 -17.47 -10.65
N GLY A 41 -13.19 -18.63 -10.20
CA GLY A 41 -13.98 -19.54 -9.36
C GLY A 41 -14.23 -19.01 -7.95
N ARG A 42 -13.44 -18.04 -7.47
CA ARG A 42 -13.55 -17.47 -6.12
C ARG A 42 -14.57 -16.35 -6.01
N ARG A 43 -14.90 -15.68 -7.13
CA ARG A 43 -15.91 -14.61 -7.17
C ARG A 43 -15.64 -13.50 -6.15
N TRP A 44 -14.39 -13.02 -6.15
CA TRP A 44 -13.87 -12.05 -5.19
C TRP A 44 -14.72 -10.77 -5.08
N PRO A 45 -15.15 -10.14 -6.19
CA PRO A 45 -15.95 -8.92 -6.13
C PRO A 45 -17.30 -9.15 -5.44
N GLU A 46 -17.97 -10.27 -5.72
CA GLU A 46 -19.28 -10.57 -5.13
C GLU A 46 -19.20 -10.79 -3.61
N LEU A 47 -18.07 -11.32 -3.13
CA LEU A 47 -17.87 -11.59 -1.71
C LEU A 47 -17.41 -10.36 -0.93
N PHE A 48 -16.50 -9.56 -1.49
CA PHE A 48 -15.75 -8.57 -0.70
C PHE A 48 -15.99 -7.11 -1.10
N LEU A 49 -16.45 -6.82 -2.32
CA LEU A 49 -16.54 -5.43 -2.79
C LEU A 49 -17.52 -4.61 -1.93
N THR A 50 -18.72 -5.15 -1.68
CA THR A 50 -19.73 -4.43 -0.87
C THR A 50 -19.32 -4.31 0.60
N PRO A 51 -18.90 -5.40 1.29
CA PRO A 51 -18.41 -5.29 2.67
C PRO A 51 -17.29 -4.27 2.85
N LEU A 52 -16.28 -4.29 1.97
CA LEU A 52 -15.13 -3.40 2.11
C LEU A 52 -15.49 -1.94 1.84
N LYS A 53 -16.34 -1.66 0.85
CA LYS A 53 -16.85 -0.30 0.61
C LYS A 53 -17.64 0.26 1.79
N LEU A 54 -18.48 -0.56 2.42
CA LEU A 54 -19.23 -0.16 3.62
C LEU A 54 -18.30 0.10 4.83
N MET A 55 -17.12 -0.51 4.84
CA MET A 55 -16.07 -0.25 5.83
C MET A 55 -15.17 0.94 5.46
N GLY A 56 -15.43 1.62 4.34
CA GLY A 56 -14.72 2.83 3.92
C GLY A 56 -13.54 2.61 2.98
N VAL A 57 -13.30 1.38 2.52
CA VAL A 57 -12.20 1.05 1.60
C VAL A 57 -12.53 1.56 0.19
N ARG A 58 -11.63 2.37 -0.37
CA ARG A 58 -11.69 2.87 -1.75
C ARG A 58 -10.45 2.47 -2.54
N MET A 59 -9.31 2.43 -1.87
CA MET A 59 -8.02 2.06 -2.42
C MET A 59 -7.42 0.91 -1.61
N LEU A 60 -6.42 0.22 -2.16
CA LEU A 60 -5.84 -0.96 -1.52
C LEU A 60 -5.13 -0.64 -0.20
N ASP A 61 -4.58 0.56 -0.04
CA ASP A 61 -3.95 1.03 1.20
C ASP A 61 -4.95 1.25 2.35
N ASP A 62 -6.21 1.57 2.04
CA ASP A 62 -7.29 1.65 3.03
C ASP A 62 -7.52 0.32 3.76
N MET A 63 -7.04 -0.81 3.22
CA MET A 63 -7.13 -2.11 3.90
C MET A 63 -6.46 -2.13 5.27
N CYS A 64 -5.57 -1.17 5.57
CA CYS A 64 -4.95 -1.01 6.89
C CYS A 64 -5.98 -0.72 8.00
N ILE A 65 -7.15 -0.17 7.68
CA ILE A 65 -8.21 0.15 8.65
C ILE A 65 -9.16 -1.04 8.87
N VAL A 66 -9.13 -2.04 7.98
CA VAL A 66 -10.05 -3.17 8.00
C VAL A 66 -9.57 -4.20 9.01
N SER A 67 -10.44 -4.57 9.94
CA SER A 67 -10.20 -5.70 10.84
C SER A 67 -10.73 -7.00 10.22
N PRO A 68 -9.92 -8.06 10.08
CA PRO A 68 -10.40 -9.39 9.67
C PRO A 68 -11.56 -9.89 10.53
N LYS A 69 -11.51 -9.61 11.84
CA LYS A 69 -12.57 -9.98 12.78
C LYS A 69 -13.89 -9.28 12.49
N ALA A 70 -13.84 -8.02 12.04
CA ALA A 70 -15.04 -7.27 11.67
C ALA A 70 -15.70 -7.86 10.42
N LEU A 71 -14.90 -8.28 9.42
CA LEU A 71 -15.42 -8.99 8.24
C LEU A 71 -16.15 -10.28 8.62
N HIS A 72 -15.59 -11.05 9.55
CA HIS A 72 -16.23 -12.26 10.04
C HIS A 72 -17.53 -11.98 10.80
N ILE A 73 -17.53 -11.05 11.75
CA ILE A 73 -18.68 -10.79 12.63
C ILE A 73 -19.83 -10.12 11.89
N PHE A 74 -19.55 -9.09 11.08
CA PHE A 74 -20.60 -8.26 10.47
C PHE A 74 -21.08 -8.78 9.12
N TYR A 75 -20.22 -9.49 8.39
CA TYR A 75 -20.54 -9.98 7.04
C TYR A 75 -20.53 -11.51 6.92
N GLN A 76 -20.34 -12.21 8.05
CA GLN A 76 -20.34 -13.69 8.12
C GLN A 76 -19.37 -14.35 7.14
N LEU A 77 -18.30 -13.64 6.77
CA LEU A 77 -17.31 -14.15 5.84
C LEU A 77 -16.47 -15.25 6.53
N PRO A 78 -16.20 -16.39 5.84
CA PRO A 78 -15.40 -17.45 6.40
C PRO A 78 -13.97 -16.97 6.73
N PRO A 79 -13.41 -17.31 7.91
CA PRO A 79 -12.05 -16.89 8.28
C PRO A 79 -11.01 -17.25 7.24
N MET A 80 -11.10 -18.44 6.63
CA MET A 80 -10.17 -18.86 5.56
C MET A 80 -10.23 -17.96 4.34
N MET A 81 -11.44 -17.55 3.90
CA MET A 81 -11.60 -16.65 2.76
C MET A 81 -11.04 -15.24 3.06
N ILE A 82 -11.22 -14.77 4.30
CA ILE A 82 -10.65 -13.49 4.73
C ILE A 82 -9.12 -13.57 4.71
N MET A 83 -8.53 -14.64 5.24
CA MET A 83 -7.08 -14.82 5.22
C MET A 83 -6.53 -14.89 3.79
N ASP A 84 -7.19 -15.65 2.89
CA ASP A 84 -6.81 -15.71 1.48
C ASP A 84 -6.80 -14.30 0.85
N LEU A 85 -7.83 -13.48 1.10
CA LEU A 85 -7.85 -12.08 0.63
C LEU A 85 -6.66 -11.27 1.15
N TYR A 86 -6.34 -11.36 2.44
CA TYR A 86 -5.25 -10.57 3.03
C TYR A 86 -3.88 -10.98 2.48
N VAL A 87 -3.68 -12.25 2.11
CA VAL A 87 -2.47 -12.69 1.41
C VAL A 87 -2.34 -11.94 0.08
N HIS A 88 -3.39 -11.90 -0.74
CA HIS A 88 -3.36 -11.16 -2.00
C HIS A 88 -3.10 -9.65 -1.82
N VAL A 89 -3.68 -9.03 -0.79
CA VAL A 89 -3.44 -7.61 -0.47
C VAL A 89 -1.96 -7.38 -0.15
N ILE A 90 -1.38 -8.22 0.73
CA ILE A 90 0.02 -8.11 1.14
C ILE A 90 0.95 -8.32 -0.06
N ASP A 91 0.71 -9.35 -0.87
CA ASP A 91 1.52 -9.65 -2.04
C ASP A 91 1.49 -8.50 -3.06
N THR A 92 0.32 -7.91 -3.27
CA THR A 92 0.15 -6.76 -4.17
C THR A 92 0.89 -5.53 -3.66
N ILE A 93 0.75 -5.20 -2.36
CA ILE A 93 1.46 -4.06 -1.74
C ILE A 93 2.98 -4.27 -1.82
N ASN A 94 3.46 -5.49 -1.56
CA ASN A 94 4.87 -5.83 -1.66
C ASN A 94 5.40 -5.68 -3.09
N ALA A 95 4.61 -6.07 -4.10
CA ALA A 95 4.97 -5.90 -5.51
C ALA A 95 5.06 -4.42 -5.92
N LEU A 96 4.17 -3.57 -5.39
CA LEU A 96 4.19 -2.11 -5.63
C LEU A 96 5.36 -1.40 -4.94
N SER A 97 5.85 -1.97 -3.83
CA SER A 97 6.91 -1.38 -3.01
C SER A 97 8.32 -1.73 -3.49
N GLN A 98 8.46 -2.55 -4.55
CA GLN A 98 9.76 -2.78 -5.18
C GLN A 98 10.05 -1.63 -6.15
N PRO A 99 10.95 -0.69 -5.82
CA PRO A 99 11.47 0.20 -6.84
C PRO A 99 12.12 -0.66 -7.92
N GLU A 100 11.97 -0.30 -9.19
CA GLU A 100 12.69 -0.92 -10.31
C GLU A 100 14.20 -0.77 -10.11
N HIS A 101 14.81 -1.62 -9.28
CA HIS A 101 16.24 -1.63 -9.04
C HIS A 101 16.87 -2.79 -9.80
N LEU A 102 16.74 -2.77 -11.14
CA LEU A 102 17.52 -3.67 -12.00
C LEU A 102 17.67 -3.20 -13.46
N TYR A 103 17.85 -1.89 -13.70
CA TYR A 103 18.33 -1.40 -15.01
C TYR A 103 19.65 -0.61 -15.00
N ILE A 104 20.34 -0.48 -13.86
CA ILE A 104 21.64 0.23 -13.80
C ILE A 104 22.86 -0.71 -13.64
N SER A 105 22.67 -2.02 -13.48
CA SER A 105 23.78 -3.00 -13.42
C SER A 105 24.13 -3.67 -14.77
N MET A 106 23.59 -3.19 -15.90
CA MET A 106 23.97 -3.66 -17.25
C MET A 106 24.63 -2.60 -18.15
N GLN A 107 25.21 -1.53 -17.57
CA GLN A 107 26.19 -0.68 -18.27
C GLN A 107 27.60 -0.82 -17.70
N LEU A 108 27.98 -2.05 -17.34
CA LEU A 108 29.38 -2.43 -17.18
C LEU A 108 29.76 -3.36 -18.33
N PHE A 109 29.91 -2.80 -19.54
CA PHE A 109 30.84 -3.25 -20.58
C PHE A 109 31.18 -2.08 -21.50
#